data_AF-A0AA43TUK2-F1
#
_entry.id   AF-A0AA43TUK2-F1
#
_cell.length_a   1.000
_cell.length_b   1.000
_cell.length_c   1.000
_cell.angle_alpha   90.00
_cell.angle_beta   90.00
_cell.angle_gamma   90.00
#
_symmetry.space_group_name_H-M   'P 1'
#
loop_
_entity.id
_entity.type
_entity.pdbx_description
1 polymer ?
#
loop_
_entity_poly.entity_id
_entity_poly.type
_entity_poly.pdbx_seq_one_letter_code
_entity_poly.pdbx_strand_id
1 'polypeptide(L)'
;MADKATTNGSGNADATRGLPYYEKLRKDLRATLEKKRLLDKNMQVLEDQIFRQESSYLEDTPAGNIIKGFDNYVKGTSTAPSASAATNPGTATRRKGQVLDADRLFSKSSVSYQRDISPGPKGVDA
;
A
#
# COMPACT_ATOMS: atom_id res chain seq x y z
N MET A 1 -58.65 47.89 -34.95
CA MET A 1 -58.02 46.61 -34.57
C MET A 1 -56.67 46.49 -35.26
N ALA A 2 -55.58 46.30 -34.52
CA ALA A 2 -54.50 45.36 -34.85
C ALA A 2 -53.43 45.47 -33.76
N ASP A 3 -53.33 44.38 -33.00
CA ASP A 3 -52.62 44.24 -31.74
C ASP A 3 -51.10 44.06 -31.92
N LYS A 4 -50.37 44.40 -30.87
CA LYS A 4 -48.91 44.36 -30.77
C LYS A 4 -48.48 42.96 -30.36
N ALA A 5 -47.70 42.26 -31.18
CA ALA A 5 -47.07 41.00 -30.79
C ALA A 5 -45.59 40.99 -31.16
N THR A 6 -44.76 41.57 -30.29
CA THR A 6 -43.34 41.25 -30.22
C THR A 6 -43.21 39.87 -29.59
N THR A 7 -42.99 38.84 -30.40
CA THR A 7 -42.70 37.49 -29.91
C THR A 7 -41.26 37.41 -29.40
N ASN A 8 -41.16 37.25 -28.07
CA ASN A 8 -39.94 37.03 -27.30
C ASN A 8 -39.04 35.93 -27.88
N GLY A 9 -37.83 36.32 -28.28
CA GLY A 9 -36.69 35.41 -28.35
C GLY A 9 -36.12 35.20 -26.95
N SER A 10 -36.45 34.09 -26.29
CA SER A 10 -35.86 33.72 -25.00
C SER A 10 -35.82 32.21 -24.81
N GLY A 11 -35.17 31.50 -25.74
CA GLY A 11 -35.01 30.04 -25.70
C GLY A 11 -33.58 29.53 -25.57
N ASN A 12 -32.56 30.40 -25.49
CA ASN A 12 -31.14 29.98 -25.58
C ASN A 12 -30.23 30.51 -24.46
N ALA A 13 -30.74 31.35 -23.55
CA ALA A 13 -29.94 31.98 -22.50
C ALA A 13 -29.78 31.12 -21.23
N ASP A 14 -30.69 30.16 -20.99
CA ASP A 14 -30.62 29.29 -19.80
C ASP A 14 -29.73 28.05 -20.00
N ALA A 15 -29.61 27.54 -21.23
CA ALA A 15 -28.72 26.41 -21.53
C ALA A 15 -27.23 26.77 -21.31
N THR A 16 -26.85 28.01 -21.62
CA THR A 16 -25.46 28.51 -21.55
C THR A 16 -24.99 28.86 -20.14
N ARG A 17 -25.90 29.04 -19.17
CA ARG A 17 -25.55 29.33 -17.76
C ARG A 17 -24.95 28.12 -17.02
N GLY A 18 -25.37 26.91 -17.38
CA GLY A 18 -24.86 25.65 -16.79
C GLY A 18 -23.61 25.08 -17.49
N LEU A 19 -23.38 25.48 -18.75
CA LEU A 19 -22.23 25.05 -19.56
C LEU A 19 -20.85 25.29 -18.89
N PRO A 20 -20.53 26.47 -18.33
CA PRO A 20 -19.21 26.70 -17.72
C PRO A 20 -19.00 25.85 -16.45
N TYR A 21 -20.06 25.58 -15.70
CA TYR A 21 -20.00 24.70 -14.53
C TYR A 21 -19.78 23.24 -14.94
N TYR A 22 -20.48 22.78 -15.98
CA TYR A 22 -20.31 21.44 -16.53
C TYR A 22 -18.90 21.21 -17.08
N GLU A 23 -18.35 22.16 -17.85
CA GLU A 23 -16.98 22.06 -18.38
C GLU A 23 -15.93 22.06 -17.26
N LYS A 24 -16.12 22.88 -16.22
CA LYS A 24 -15.28 22.84 -15.02
C LYS A 24 -15.34 21.46 -14.36
N LEU A 25 -16.54 20.93 -14.11
CA LEU A 25 -16.72 19.64 -13.46
C LEU A 25 -16.09 18.50 -14.27
N ARG A 26 -16.22 18.54 -15.61
CA ARG A 26 -15.59 17.58 -16.52
C ARG A 26 -14.06 17.63 -16.45
N LYS A 27 -13.48 18.84 -16.37
CA LYS A 27 -12.04 19.04 -16.19
C LYS A 27 -11.57 18.51 -14.82
N ASP A 28 -12.29 18.84 -13.76
CA ASP A 28 -11.98 18.41 -12.39
C ASP A 28 -12.07 16.88 -12.27
N LEU A 29 -13.07 16.25 -12.90
CA LEU A 29 -13.19 14.80 -12.95
C LEU A 29 -11.98 14.16 -13.64
N ARG A 30 -11.58 14.66 -14.82
CA ARG A 30 -10.39 14.16 -15.54
C ARG A 30 -9.12 14.28 -14.70
N ALA A 31 -8.90 15.44 -14.08
CA ALA A 31 -7.75 15.66 -13.21
C ALA A 31 -7.77 14.72 -11.99
N THR A 32 -8.95 14.47 -11.42
CA THR A 32 -9.11 13.55 -10.28
C THR A 32 -8.84 12.10 -10.67
N LEU A 33 -9.30 11.67 -11.85
CA LEU A 33 -9.03 10.34 -12.39
C LEU A 33 -7.53 10.13 -12.67
N GLU A 34 -6.87 11.12 -13.25
CA GLU A 34 -5.43 11.08 -13.48
C GLU A 34 -4.65 11.04 -12.15
N LYS A 35 -5.05 11.87 -11.18
CA LYS A 35 -4.47 11.86 -9.84
C LYS A 35 -4.66 10.51 -9.15
N LYS A 36 -5.84 9.91 -9.26
CA LYS A 36 -6.10 8.55 -8.75
C LYS A 36 -5.12 7.55 -9.37
N ARG A 37 -4.99 7.54 -10.70
CA ARG A 37 -4.06 6.64 -11.41
C ARG A 37 -2.62 6.82 -10.97
N LEU A 38 -2.18 8.05 -10.69
CA LEU A 38 -0.85 8.34 -10.18
C LEU A 38 -0.67 7.81 -8.75
N LEU A 39 -1.66 8.03 -7.88
CA LEU A 39 -1.63 7.52 -6.50
C LEU A 39 -1.59 6.00 -6.48
N ASP A 40 -2.40 5.32 -7.29
CA ASP A 40 -2.42 3.86 -7.38
C ASP A 40 -1.04 3.33 -7.81
N LYS A 41 -0.39 3.97 -8.79
CA LYS A 41 0.98 3.62 -9.20
C LYS A 41 2.00 3.85 -8.09
N ASN A 42 1.92 4.98 -7.39
CA ASN A 42 2.85 5.28 -6.29
C ASN A 42 2.67 4.31 -5.12
N MET A 43 1.43 3.92 -4.85
CA MET A 43 1.08 2.94 -3.82
C MET A 43 1.77 1.61 -4.13
N GLN A 44 1.65 1.10 -5.36
CA GLN A 44 2.31 -0.13 -5.80
C GLN A 44 3.85 -0.05 -5.65
N VAL A 45 4.46 1.08 -6.04
CA VAL A 45 5.91 1.28 -5.89
C VAL A 45 6.35 1.24 -4.42
N LEU A 46 5.56 1.84 -3.52
CA LEU A 46 5.87 1.84 -2.09
C LEU A 46 5.73 0.44 -1.49
N GLU A 47 4.73 -0.34 -1.90
CA GLU A 47 4.58 -1.73 -1.45
C GLU A 47 5.76 -2.61 -1.87
N ASP A 48 6.21 -2.47 -3.12
CA ASP A 48 7.41 -3.16 -3.61
C ASP A 48 8.66 -2.76 -2.81
N GLN A 49 8.79 -1.48 -2.47
CA GLN A 49 9.89 -0.97 -1.65
C GLN A 49 9.86 -1.53 -0.24
N ILE A 50 8.68 -1.55 0.41
CA ILE A 50 8.50 -2.13 1.74
C ILE A 50 8.92 -3.59 1.72
N PHE A 51 8.43 -4.37 0.75
CA PHE A 51 8.74 -5.80 0.65
C PHE A 51 10.24 -6.07 0.49
N ARG A 52 10.92 -5.30 -0.36
CA ARG A 52 12.37 -5.42 -0.58
C ARG A 52 13.18 -5.06 0.67
N GLN A 53 12.85 -3.94 1.31
CA GLN A 53 13.54 -3.49 2.52
C GLN A 53 13.31 -4.44 3.68
N GLU A 54 12.08 -4.93 3.84
CA GLU A 54 11.73 -5.93 4.86
C GLU A 54 12.49 -7.24 4.64
N SER A 55 12.62 -7.70 3.40
CA SER A 55 13.44 -8.87 3.07
C SER A 55 14.90 -8.68 3.46
N SER A 56 15.53 -7.58 3.02
CA SER A 56 16.93 -7.28 3.36
C SER A 56 17.12 -7.18 4.87
N TYR A 57 16.25 -6.44 5.56
CA TYR A 57 16.37 -6.23 6.99
C TYR A 57 16.28 -7.55 7.77
N LEU A 58 15.33 -8.42 7.46
CA LEU A 58 15.18 -9.71 8.14
C LEU A 58 16.33 -10.68 7.83
N GLU A 59 16.90 -10.63 6.63
CA GLU A 59 18.07 -11.43 6.26
C GLU A 59 19.36 -10.95 6.97
N ASP A 60 19.53 -9.64 7.12
CA ASP A 60 20.70 -9.01 7.71
C ASP A 60 20.67 -9.00 9.25
N THR A 61 19.51 -9.25 9.87
CA THR A 61 19.33 -9.21 11.34
C THR A 61 18.90 -10.55 11.98
N PRO A 62 19.68 -11.64 11.79
CA PRO A 62 19.32 -12.96 12.32
C PRO A 62 19.47 -13.07 13.86
N ALA A 63 20.33 -12.26 14.45
CA ALA A 63 20.63 -12.30 15.89
C ALA A 63 19.63 -11.49 16.74
N GLY A 64 18.79 -10.66 16.13
CA GLY A 64 17.79 -9.86 16.85
C GLY A 64 17.23 -8.78 15.95
N ASN A 65 15.91 -8.61 15.99
CA ASN A 65 15.20 -7.65 15.15
C ASN A 65 13.90 -7.22 15.80
N ILE A 66 13.27 -6.19 15.25
CA ILE A 66 12.03 -5.63 15.80
C ILE A 66 10.83 -6.58 15.77
N ILE A 67 10.88 -7.67 14.98
CA ILE A 67 9.79 -8.65 14.88
C ILE A 67 9.89 -9.69 16.00
N LYS A 68 11.10 -10.17 16.29
CA LYS A 68 11.35 -11.29 17.23
C LYS A 68 11.98 -10.85 18.56
N GLY A 69 12.37 -9.58 18.67
CA GLY A 69 13.09 -9.04 19.82
C GLY A 69 14.62 -9.16 19.71
N PHE A 70 15.32 -8.58 20.68
CA PHE A 70 16.77 -8.47 20.72
C PHE A 70 17.44 -9.36 21.78
N ASP A 71 16.71 -10.30 22.39
CA ASP A 71 17.24 -11.16 23.47
C ASP A 71 18.46 -12.00 23.02
N ASN A 72 18.44 -12.49 21.79
CA ASN A 72 19.55 -13.24 21.20
C ASN A 72 20.76 -12.33 20.88
N TYR A 73 20.51 -11.05 20.58
CA TYR A 73 21.54 -10.06 20.32
C TYR A 73 22.27 -9.72 21.62
N VAL A 74 21.54 -9.51 22.72
CA VAL A 74 22.12 -9.25 24.05
C VAL A 74 22.92 -10.45 24.52
N LYS A 75 22.37 -11.66 24.45
CA LYS A 75 23.07 -12.90 24.88
C LYS A 75 24.29 -13.22 24.04
N GLY A 76 24.28 -12.91 22.74
CA GLY A 76 25.42 -13.12 21.84
C GLY A 76 26.50 -12.04 21.91
N THR A 77 26.16 -10.82 22.34
CA THR A 77 27.13 -9.73 22.55
C THR A 77 27.73 -9.72 23.95
N SER A 78 27.03 -10.27 24.95
CA SER A 78 27.49 -10.32 26.34
C SER A 78 28.39 -11.51 26.68
N THR A 79 28.64 -12.45 25.76
CA THR A 79 29.50 -13.61 26.03
C THR A 79 30.94 -13.37 25.60
N ALA A 80 31.73 -12.79 26.50
CA ALA A 80 33.01 -13.42 26.85
C ALA A 80 32.73 -14.88 27.26
N PRO A 81 33.66 -15.84 27.02
CA PRO A 81 33.37 -17.26 27.18
C PRO A 81 33.28 -17.60 28.68
N SER A 82 32.07 -17.53 29.23
CA SER A 82 31.78 -18.14 30.52
C SER A 82 30.70 -19.19 30.31
N ALA A 83 31.15 -20.42 30.41
CA ALA A 83 30.33 -21.61 30.39
C ALA A 83 29.30 -21.58 31.52
N SER A 84 28.02 -21.32 31.21
CA SER A 84 26.87 -21.85 31.94
C SER A 84 25.54 -21.28 31.42
N ALA A 85 25.02 -21.87 30.35
CA ALA A 85 23.58 -22.06 30.14
C ALA A 85 23.36 -23.00 28.96
N ALA A 86 23.98 -24.19 29.03
CA ALA A 86 23.54 -25.33 28.25
C ALA A 86 22.25 -25.86 28.90
N THR A 87 21.11 -25.35 28.46
CA THR A 87 19.83 -26.04 28.61
C THR A 87 19.04 -25.94 27.30
N ASN A 88 19.73 -26.24 26.20
CA ASN A 88 19.24 -27.02 25.05
C ASN A 88 20.33 -27.06 23.96
N PRO A 89 21.14 -28.13 23.87
CA PRO A 89 22.19 -28.29 22.85
C PRO A 89 21.61 -28.81 21.52
N GLY A 90 20.54 -28.18 21.00
CA GLY A 90 19.74 -28.75 19.91
C GLY A 90 19.74 -28.01 18.57
N THR A 91 19.92 -26.69 18.50
CA THR A 91 19.50 -25.97 17.25
C THR A 91 20.32 -24.74 16.86
N ALA A 92 21.43 -24.43 17.53
CA ALA A 92 22.11 -23.14 17.39
C ALA A 92 23.08 -22.99 16.19
N THR A 93 23.14 -23.94 15.23
CA THR A 93 24.19 -23.89 14.19
C THR A 93 23.72 -23.94 12.73
N ARG A 94 22.47 -24.31 12.37
CA ARG A 94 22.17 -24.57 10.95
C ARG A 94 20.78 -24.22 10.44
N ARG A 95 20.18 -23.14 10.91
CA ARG A 95 19.13 -22.50 10.11
C ARG A 95 19.37 -21.01 10.19
N LYS A 96 20.09 -20.48 9.18
CA LYS A 96 19.82 -19.13 8.68
C LYS A 96 18.29 -19.05 8.62
N GLY A 97 17.68 -18.37 9.60
CA GLY A 97 16.24 -18.46 9.80
C GLY A 97 15.61 -18.01 8.51
N GLN A 98 14.99 -18.93 7.77
CA GLN A 98 14.33 -18.55 6.53
C GLN A 98 13.33 -17.46 6.89
N VAL A 99 13.35 -16.36 6.16
CA VAL A 99 12.38 -15.28 6.33
C VAL A 99 11.01 -15.89 6.07
N LEU A 100 10.21 -16.01 7.13
CA LEU A 100 8.86 -16.53 7.02
C LEU A 100 7.94 -15.41 6.58
N ASP A 101 6.93 -15.72 5.77
CA ASP A 101 5.90 -14.73 5.41
C ASP A 101 5.13 -14.21 6.64
N ALA A 102 5.11 -15.00 7.73
CA ALA A 102 4.56 -14.56 9.01
C ALA A 102 5.34 -13.38 9.62
N ASP A 103 6.65 -13.30 9.38
CA ASP A 103 7.54 -12.26 9.93
C ASP A 103 7.45 -10.94 9.14
N ARG A 104 6.75 -10.93 7.99
CA ARG A 104 6.61 -9.78 7.08
C ARG A 104 5.46 -8.85 7.48
N LEU A 105 5.50 -8.33 8.71
CA LEU A 105 4.41 -7.55 9.29
C LEU A 105 4.15 -6.24 8.53
N PHE A 106 5.17 -5.60 7.95
CA PHE A 106 5.00 -4.34 7.22
C PHE A 106 4.31 -4.57 5.88
N SER A 107 4.75 -5.55 5.09
CA SER A 107 4.05 -5.90 3.85
C SER A 107 2.62 -6.34 4.13
N LYS A 108 2.41 -7.12 5.20
CA LYS A 108 1.07 -7.59 5.60
C LYS A 108 0.17 -6.49 6.18
N SER A 109 0.69 -5.32 6.51
CA SER A 109 -0.12 -4.18 6.98
C SER A 109 -0.90 -3.52 5.84
N SER A 110 -0.50 -3.74 4.58
CA SER A 110 -1.25 -3.23 3.43
C SER A 110 -2.37 -4.18 3.01
N VAL A 111 -3.60 -3.65 2.97
CA VAL A 111 -4.78 -4.37 2.51
C VAL A 111 -4.68 -4.70 1.01
N SER A 112 -4.07 -3.82 0.21
CA SER A 112 -3.87 -4.06 -1.23
C SER A 112 -2.89 -5.21 -1.44
N TYR A 113 -1.74 -5.18 -0.78
CA TYR A 113 -0.78 -6.28 -0.78
C TYR A 113 -1.38 -7.62 -0.34
N GLN A 114 -2.21 -7.63 0.72
CA GLN A 114 -2.90 -8.86 1.15
C GLN A 114 -3.84 -9.44 0.09
N ARG A 115 -4.50 -8.59 -0.72
CA ARG A 115 -5.36 -9.04 -1.83
C ARG A 115 -4.56 -9.62 -2.99
N ASP A 116 -3.35 -9.13 -3.22
CA ASP A 116 -2.46 -9.67 -4.26
C ASP A 116 -1.82 -11.00 -3.85
N ILE A 117 -1.54 -11.20 -2.56
CA ILE A 117 -0.98 -12.45 -2.00
C ILE A 117 -2.06 -13.52 -1.76
N SER A 118 -3.29 -13.12 -1.44
CA SER A 118 -4.40 -14.05 -1.24
C SER A 118 -4.93 -14.46 -2.61
N PRO A 119 -4.96 -15.76 -2.97
CA PRO A 119 -5.67 -16.23 -4.15
C PRO A 119 -7.18 -16.16 -3.87
N GLY A 120 -7.72 -14.94 -3.81
CA GLY A 120 -9.15 -14.69 -3.88
C GLY A 120 -9.67 -15.02 -5.27
N PRO A 121 -10.94 -15.43 -5.40
CA PRO A 121 -11.48 -15.85 -6.69
C PRO A 121 -11.29 -14.71 -7.67
N LYS A 122 -10.69 -15.01 -8.83
CA LYS A 122 -10.67 -14.10 -9.97
C LYS A 122 -12.14 -13.71 -10.20
N GLY A 123 -12.49 -12.46 -9.92
CA GLY A 123 -13.84 -11.95 -10.13
C GLY A 123 -14.24 -12.25 -11.56
N VAL A 124 -15.17 -13.18 -11.71
CA VAL A 124 -15.90 -13.47 -12.92
C VAL A 124 -17.05 -12.46 -12.96
N ASP A 125 -16.84 -11.28 -13.54
CA ASP A 125 -17.90 -10.35 -13.94
C ASP A 125 -17.31 -9.53 -15.13
N ALA A 126 -17.70 -9.78 -16.38
CA ALA A 126 -18.94 -9.41 -17.09
C ALA A 126 -18.68 -8.24 -18.05
#